data_AF-A0A923NQD0-F1
#
_entry.id   AF-A0A923NQD0-F1
#
_cell.length_a   1.000
_cell.length_b   1.000
_cell.length_c   1.000
_cell.angle_alpha   90.00
_cell.angle_beta   90.00
_cell.angle_gamma   90.00
#
_symmetry.space_group_name_H-M   'P 1'
#
loop_
_entity.id
_entity.type
_entity.pdbx_description
1 polymer ?
#
loop_
_entity_poly.entity_id
_entity_poly.type
_entity_poly.pdbx_seq_one_letter_code
_entity_poly.pdbx_strand_id
1 'polypeptide(L)' 'MLVSVVTIGNSRGIRFPKLVLDKLCVKDKMDMEVTEKGILLTPVNDLPRSNWAAAFCKMHKMK' A
#
# COMPACT_ATOMS: atom_id res chain seq x y z
N MET A 1 -8.99 -19.09 2.62
CA MET A 1 -8.96 -18.62 4.02
C MET A 1 -10.13 -17.67 4.23
N LEU A 2 -10.91 -17.83 5.29
CA LEU A 2 -11.92 -16.85 5.67
C LEU A 2 -11.29 -15.78 6.57
N VAL A 3 -11.62 -14.51 6.34
CA VAL A 3 -11.16 -13.37 7.13
C VAL A 3 -12.36 -12.61 7.68
N SER A 4 -12.24 -12.11 8.91
CA SER A 4 -13.34 -11.38 9.53
C SER A 4 -13.38 -9.94 9.07
N VAL A 5 -14.60 -9.44 8.81
CA VAL A 5 -14.88 -8.02 8.63
C VAL A 5 -15.29 -7.43 9.98
N VAL A 6 -14.61 -6.40 10.44
CA VAL A 6 -14.83 -5.73 11.74
C VAL A 6 -15.33 -4.30 11.56
N THR A 7 -16.03 -3.77 12.55
CA THR A 7 -16.42 -2.35 12.60
C THR A 7 -15.22 -1.46 12.91
N ILE A 8 -15.12 -0.33 12.19
CA ILE A 8 -14.17 0.75 12.45
C ILE A 8 -14.96 2.06 12.39
N GLY A 9 -15.63 2.43 13.48
CA GLY A 9 -16.58 3.54 13.48
C GLY A 9 -17.70 3.32 12.44
N ASN A 10 -17.90 4.31 11.56
CA ASN A 10 -18.85 4.23 10.44
C ASN A 10 -18.38 3.37 9.27
N SER A 11 -17.14 2.86 9.32
CA SER A 11 -16.54 2.04 8.28
C SER A 11 -16.41 0.57 8.72
N ARG A 12 -15.95 -0.27 7.78
CA ARG A 12 -15.68 -1.69 8.00
C ARG A 12 -14.26 -2.00 7.55
N GLY A 13 -13.54 -2.83 8.29
CA GLY A 13 -12.18 -3.26 7.95
C GLY A 13 -12.04 -4.77 7.88
N ILE A 14 -11.02 -5.26 7.18
CA ILE A 14 -10.68 -6.68 7.09
C ILE A 14 -9.48 -6.95 8.01
N ARG A 15 -9.57 -7.96 8.88
CA ARG A 15 -8.42 -8.38 9.69
C ARG A 15 -7.52 -9.32 8.89
N PHE A 16 -6.40 -8.79 8.42
CA PHE A 16 -5.34 -9.59 7.80
C PHE A 16 -4.49 -10.28 8.86
N PRO A 17 -4.16 -11.57 8.69
CA PRO A 17 -3.11 -12.20 9.48
C PRO A 17 -1.78 -11.49 9.25
N LYS A 18 -1.01 -11.31 10.33
CA LYS A 18 0.33 -10.71 10.27
C LYS A 18 1.21 -11.35 9.19
N LEU A 19 1.18 -12.69 9.09
CA LEU A 19 1.96 -13.44 8.08
C LEU A 19 1.64 -13.03 6.63
N VAL A 20 0.41 -12.61 6.33
CA VAL A 20 0.03 -12.17 4.98
C VAL A 20 0.60 -10.78 4.69
N LEU A 21 0.49 -9.87 5.64
CA LEU A 21 1.04 -8.51 5.51
C LEU A 21 2.57 -8.54 5.39
N ASP A 22 3.24 -9.36 6.21
CA ASP A 22 4.69 -9.52 6.21
C ASP A 22 5.19 -10.07 4.86
N LYS A 23 4.51 -11.10 4.31
CA LYS A 23 4.85 -11.67 2.98
C LYS A 23 4.69 -10.67 1.84
N LEU A 24 3.74 -9.75 1.96
CA LEU A 24 3.47 -8.72 0.96
C LEU A 24 4.25 -7.43 1.23
N CYS A 25 5.09 -7.39 2.27
CA CYS A 25 5.86 -6.21 2.69
C CYS A 25 4.99 -4.95 2.89
N VAL A 26 3.74 -5.12 3.29
CA VAL A 26 2.80 -4.00 3.49
C VAL A 26 3.02 -3.40 4.87
N LYS A 27 3.26 -2.09 4.92
CA LYS A 27 3.47 -1.35 6.17
C LYS A 27 2.19 -0.73 6.69
N ASP A 28 1.59 0.13 5.89
CA ASP A 28 0.56 1.08 6.34
C ASP A 28 -0.60 1.23 5.34
N LYS A 29 -0.36 1.03 4.05
CA LYS A 29 -1.38 1.17 2.99
C LYS A 29 -1.25 0.15 1.86
N MET A 30 -2.39 -0.15 1.26
CA MET A 30 -2.55 -0.92 0.02
C MET A 30 -3.37 -0.08 -0.95
N ASP A 31 -3.15 -0.28 -2.24
CA ASP A 31 -4.03 0.23 -3.28
C ASP A 31 -5.25 -0.70 -3.42
N MET A 32 -6.41 -0.13 -3.74
CA MET A 32 -7.68 -0.85 -3.75
C MET A 32 -8.48 -0.55 -5.02
N GLU A 33 -8.78 -1.59 -5.78
CA GLU A 33 -9.61 -1.52 -6.98
C GLU A 33 -10.87 -2.37 -6.82
N VAL A 34 -12.02 -1.82 -7.19
CA VAL A 34 -13.30 -2.55 -7.22
C VAL A 34 -13.49 -3.12 -8.63
N THR A 35 -13.63 -4.44 -8.69
CA THR A 35 -13.83 -5.20 -9.92
C THR A 35 -15.17 -5.93 -9.88
N GLU A 36 -15.60 -6.50 -11.01
CA GLU A 36 -16.83 -7.31 -11.07
C GLU A 36 -16.82 -8.52 -10.13
N LYS A 37 -15.62 -9.04 -9.80
CA LYS A 37 -15.44 -10.24 -8.96
C LYS A 37 -15.19 -9.92 -7.49
N GLY A 38 -15.12 -8.64 -7.13
CA GLY A 38 -14.81 -8.19 -5.77
C GLY A 38 -13.70 -7.14 -5.74
N ILE A 39 -12.92 -7.13 -4.67
CA ILE A 39 -11.90 -6.11 -4.43
C ILE A 39 -10.52 -6.68 -4.67
N LEU A 40 -9.71 -6.00 -5.48
CA LEU A 40 -8.28 -6.27 -5.64
C LEU A 40 -7.49 -5.33 -4.74
N LEU A 41 -6.64 -5.89 -3.88
CA LEU A 41 -5.72 -5.15 -3.02
C LEU A 41 -4.28 -5.43 -3.43
N THR A 42 -3.51 -4.39 -3.69
CA THR A 42 -2.08 -4.52 -4.06
C THR A 42 -1.19 -3.68 -3.14
N PRO A 43 0.03 -4.14 -2.81
CA PRO A 43 0.96 -3.35 -2.01
C PRO A 43 1.32 -2.03 -2.72
N VAL A 44 1.31 -0.91 -1.99
CA VAL A 44 1.81 0.36 -2.52
C VAL A 44 3.33 0.36 -2.41
N ASN A 45 4.01 0.37 -3.55
CA ASN A 45 5.46 0.58 -3.62
C ASN A 45 5.79 2.08 -3.55
N ASP A 46 5.33 2.76 -2.50
CA ASP A 46 5.75 4.13 -2.25
C ASP A 46 7.09 4.10 -1.53
N LEU A 47 8.16 4.26 -2.29
CA LEU A 47 9.44 4.71 -1.76
C LEU A 47 9.33 6.24 -1.62
N PRO A 48 9.22 6.81 -0.41
CA PRO A 48 9.00 8.25 -0.19
C PRO A 48 10.08 9.16 -0.82
N ARG A 49 11.14 8.57 -1.36
CA ARG A 49 12.31 9.21 -1.95
C ARG A 49 12.84 8.53 -3.21
N SER A 50 12.04 7.73 -3.93
CA SER A 50 12.48 7.09 -5.18
C SER A 50 13.09 8.09 -6.18
N ASN A 51 12.53 9.30 -6.23
CA ASN A 51 12.94 10.35 -7.18
C ASN A 51 13.97 11.35 -6.62
N TRP A 52 14.46 11.17 -5.38
CA TRP A 52 15.43 12.11 -4.80
C TRP A 52 16.75 12.10 -5.55
N ALA A 53 17.27 10.94 -5.93
CA ALA A 53 18.52 10.85 -6.69
C ALA A 53 18.45 11.66 -8.00
N ALA A 54 17.34 11.58 -8.72
CA ALA A 54 17.10 12.35 -9.93
C ALA A 54 17.01 13.86 -9.64
N ALA A 55 16.32 14.26 -8.58
CA ALA A 55 16.20 15.66 -8.17
C ALA A 55 17.58 16.27 -7.79
N PHE A 56 18.40 15.53 -7.02
CA PHE A 56 19.75 15.95 -6.65
C PHE A 56 20.67 16.10 -7.88
N CYS A 57 20.66 15.14 -8.80
CA CYS A 57 21.40 15.24 -10.06
C CYS A 57 20.98 16.45 -10.89
N LYS A 58 19.68 16.76 -10.94
CA LYS A 58 19.15 17.93 -11.65
C LYS A 58 19.64 19.23 -11.02
N MET A 59 19.61 19.34 -9.69
CA MET A 59 20.15 20.50 -8.97
C MET A 59 21.64 20.72 -9.25
N HIS A 60 22.44 19.64 -9.30
CA HIS A 60 23.87 19.75 -9.62
C HIS A 60 24.12 20.21 -11.06
N LYS A 61 23.33 19.75 -12.03
CA LYS A 61 23.42 20.17 -13.45
C LYS A 61 22.94 21.60 -13.71
N MET A 62 22.09 22.15 -12.82
CA MET A 62 21.60 23.53 -12.90
C MET A 62 22.52 24.53 -12.16
N LYS A 63 23.62 24.05 -11.59
CA LYS A 63 24.69 24.85 -11.00
C LYS A 63 25.80 25.04 -12.03
#